data_AF-A0A921CQK7-F1
#
_entry.id   AF-A0A921CQK7-F1
#
_cell.length_a   1.000
_cell.length_b   1.000
_cell.length_c   1.000
_cell.angle_alpha   90.00
_cell.angle_beta   90.00
_cell.angle_gamma   90.00
#
_symmetry.space_group_name_H-M   'P 1'
#
loop_
_entity.id
_entity.type
_entity.pdbx_description
1 polymer ?
#
loop_
_entity_poly.entity_id
_entity_poly.type
_entity_poly.pdbx_seq_one_letter_code
_entity_poly.pdbx_strand_id
1 'polypeptide(L)'
;MTIYEKLLIRGSEIFLYPNEEYPASEIISGVNVYYGNKEKTMYAIDGNTYRGFHRIDRLLIGPKKITETFINSKLSWIIDYLKTVQDKQEYDNLCMTITEELREELKKNVKHPMLKPYNKVRKLVDLLFEHLVSMASELREYRKSLVPYLAVPLDSHILKSDVIFKPDLKSSLGIKRRATYKDISDPEQYNDIQDFLRQKAMEISKTYNQDFYPIYFDLLWNNRYEKDGGNLFKTNPYSKIKCKENRCH
;
A
#
# COMPACT_ATOMS: atom_id res chain seq x y z
N MET A 1 23.24 8.93 -9.26
CA MET A 1 22.24 7.90 -8.90
C MET A 1 20.94 8.19 -9.63
N THR A 2 20.58 7.32 -10.56
CA THR A 2 19.29 7.29 -11.27
C THR A 2 18.12 7.10 -10.29
N ILE A 3 16.90 7.40 -10.73
CA ILE A 3 15.72 7.22 -9.88
C ILE A 3 15.50 5.76 -9.48
N TYR A 4 15.79 4.80 -10.37
CA TYR A 4 15.61 3.38 -10.09
C TYR A 4 16.63 2.85 -9.06
N GLU A 5 17.87 3.33 -9.09
CA GLU A 5 18.84 3.01 -8.02
C GLU A 5 18.36 3.51 -6.64
N LYS A 6 17.80 4.73 -6.58
CA LYS A 6 17.23 5.26 -5.33
C LYS A 6 16.04 4.44 -4.86
N LEU A 7 15.14 4.07 -5.77
CA LEU A 7 13.98 3.23 -5.48
C LEU A 7 14.40 1.84 -5.01
N LEU A 8 15.45 1.26 -5.58
CA LEU A 8 15.94 -0.07 -5.23
C LEU A 8 16.49 -0.07 -3.80
N ILE A 9 17.39 0.86 -3.49
CA ILE A 9 17.97 1.01 -2.14
C ILE A 9 16.85 1.24 -1.13
N ARG A 10 16.05 2.28 -1.36
CA ARG A 10 15.03 2.71 -0.39
C ARG A 10 13.88 1.71 -0.28
N GLY A 11 13.51 1.05 -1.38
CA GLY A 11 12.51 -0.01 -1.41
C GLY A 11 12.93 -1.21 -0.57
N SER A 12 14.18 -1.66 -0.70
CA SER A 12 14.70 -2.76 0.10
C SER A 12 14.65 -2.45 1.61
N GLU A 13 15.16 -1.27 2.00
CA GLU A 13 15.13 -0.80 3.40
C GLU A 13 13.72 -0.74 3.98
N ILE A 14 12.74 -0.40 3.16
CA ILE A 14 11.38 -0.13 3.63
C ILE A 14 10.53 -1.40 3.66
N PHE A 15 10.53 -2.15 2.56
CA PHE A 15 9.59 -3.25 2.36
C PHE A 15 10.17 -4.59 2.82
N LEU A 16 11.49 -4.79 2.74
CA LEU A 16 12.13 -6.04 3.16
C LEU A 16 12.73 -5.96 4.56
N TYR A 17 13.29 -4.81 4.93
CA TYR A 17 14.05 -4.62 6.17
C TYR A 17 13.59 -3.40 6.97
N PRO A 18 12.29 -3.31 7.29
CA PRO A 18 11.75 -2.16 8.01
C PRO A 18 12.51 -1.95 9.33
N ASN A 19 12.80 -0.69 9.68
CA ASN A 19 13.45 -0.39 10.95
C ASN A 19 12.52 -0.64 12.14
N GLU A 20 11.22 -0.40 11.96
CA GLU A 20 10.18 -0.56 12.97
C GLU A 20 9.14 -1.56 12.48
N GLU A 21 8.63 -2.34 13.42
CA GLU A 21 7.54 -3.29 13.21
C GLU A 21 6.48 -3.07 14.27
N TYR A 22 5.23 -3.35 13.91
CA TYR A 22 4.08 -3.11 14.76
C TYR A 22 3.20 -4.36 14.82
N PRO A 23 2.44 -4.57 15.90
CA PRO A 23 1.35 -5.52 15.90
C PRO A 23 0.38 -5.19 14.75
N ALA A 24 -0.09 -6.21 14.04
CA ALA A 24 -1.00 -6.04 12.90
C ALA A 24 -2.28 -5.28 13.28
N SER A 25 -2.75 -5.43 14.51
CA SER A 25 -3.91 -4.72 15.07
C SER A 25 -3.68 -3.22 15.19
N GLU A 26 -2.46 -2.78 15.49
CA GLU A 26 -2.08 -1.37 15.58
C GLU A 26 -1.96 -0.74 14.19
N ILE A 27 -1.51 -1.48 13.19
CA ILE A 27 -1.48 -1.03 11.78
C ILE A 27 -2.87 -0.59 11.30
N ILE A 28 -3.92 -1.27 11.77
CA ILE A 28 -5.34 -0.98 11.46
C ILE A 28 -5.89 0.13 12.35
N SER A 29 -5.72 -0.01 13.67
CA SER A 29 -6.33 0.89 14.67
C SER A 29 -5.57 2.21 14.86
N GLY A 30 -4.35 2.30 14.33
CA GLY A 30 -3.49 3.47 14.33
C GLY A 30 -2.21 3.25 15.14
N VAL A 31 -1.07 3.51 14.51
CA VAL A 31 0.25 3.50 15.12
C VAL A 31 0.66 4.91 15.50
N ASN A 32 1.22 5.12 16.68
CA ASN A 32 1.80 6.41 17.06
C ASN A 32 3.23 6.53 16.55
N VAL A 33 3.46 7.54 15.69
CA VAL A 33 4.77 7.82 15.09
C VAL A 33 5.27 9.19 15.55
N TYR A 34 6.53 9.25 15.97
CA TYR A 34 7.19 10.50 16.32
C TYR A 34 7.79 11.18 15.09
N TYR A 35 7.50 12.47 14.93
CA TYR A 35 8.06 13.32 13.88
C TYR A 35 8.63 14.59 14.49
N GLY A 36 9.96 14.61 14.68
CA GLY A 36 10.61 15.59 15.55
C GLY A 36 10.07 15.48 16.97
N ASN A 37 9.54 16.58 17.51
CA ASN A 37 8.96 16.63 18.86
C ASN A 37 7.44 16.39 18.89
N LYS A 38 6.82 15.97 17.78
CA LYS A 38 5.37 15.78 17.69
C LYS A 38 5.05 14.30 17.48
N GLU A 39 4.19 13.77 18.34
CA GLU A 39 3.57 12.47 18.16
C GLU A 39 2.34 12.60 17.25
N LYS A 40 2.18 11.67 16.31
CA LYS A 40 1.00 11.61 15.46
C LYS A 40 0.58 10.16 15.25
N THR A 41 -0.68 9.86 15.53
CA THR A 41 -1.30 8.60 15.14
C THR A 41 -1.49 8.54 13.63
N MET A 42 -1.02 7.46 13.02
CA MET A 42 -1.10 7.20 11.59
C MET A 42 -1.77 5.86 11.35
N TYR A 43 -2.43 5.74 10.22
CA TYR A 43 -3.18 4.55 9.83
C TYR A 43 -2.65 4.03 8.50
N ALA A 44 -2.70 2.72 8.27
CA ALA A 44 -2.36 2.14 6.98
C ALA A 44 -3.21 2.77 5.86
N ILE A 45 -4.51 2.96 6.15
CA ILE A 45 -5.43 3.65 5.26
C ILE A 45 -5.72 5.05 5.81
N ASP A 46 -5.15 6.07 5.19
CA ASP A 46 -5.33 7.46 5.61
C ASP A 46 -6.80 7.93 5.49
N GLY A 47 -7.20 8.85 6.39
CA GLY A 47 -8.53 9.43 6.42
C GLY A 47 -8.97 10.08 5.09
N ASN A 48 -8.03 10.62 4.32
CA ASN A 48 -8.32 11.23 3.02
C ASN A 48 -8.79 10.21 1.98
N THR A 49 -8.33 8.95 2.08
CA THR A 49 -8.76 7.86 1.19
C THR A 49 -10.27 7.62 1.30
N TYR A 50 -10.83 7.77 2.50
CA TYR A 50 -12.26 7.59 2.75
C TYR A 50 -13.14 8.74 2.27
N ARG A 51 -12.60 9.91 1.91
CA ARG A 51 -13.41 11.07 1.45
C ARG A 51 -14.23 10.75 0.21
N GLY A 52 -13.76 9.83 -0.63
CA GLY A 52 -14.49 9.39 -1.82
C GLY A 52 -15.71 8.52 -1.52
N PHE A 53 -15.90 8.02 -0.29
CA PHE A 53 -16.98 7.11 0.08
C PHE A 53 -18.13 7.87 0.72
N HIS A 54 -18.93 8.54 -0.13
CA HIS A 54 -20.07 9.33 0.34
C HIS A 54 -21.12 8.43 1.01
N ARG A 55 -21.56 8.82 2.20
CA ARG A 55 -22.56 8.09 2.98
C ARG A 55 -23.98 8.26 2.43
N ILE A 56 -24.82 7.25 2.63
CA ILE A 56 -26.27 7.32 2.43
C ILE A 56 -26.87 8.13 3.59
N ASP A 57 -26.58 7.73 4.82
CA ASP A 57 -26.96 8.42 6.06
C ASP A 57 -25.71 8.85 6.85
N ARG A 58 -25.68 10.12 7.25
CA ARG A 58 -24.58 10.70 8.04
C ARG A 58 -24.63 10.30 9.52
N LEU A 59 -25.79 9.85 10.02
CA LEU A 59 -25.98 9.39 11.40
C LEU A 59 -25.45 7.96 11.60
N LEU A 60 -25.44 7.14 10.55
CA LEU A 60 -24.87 5.79 10.58
C LEU A 60 -23.33 5.80 10.51
N ILE A 61 -22.74 4.67 10.91
CA ILE A 61 -21.28 4.47 10.89
C ILE A 61 -20.68 4.77 9.52
N GLY A 62 -19.54 5.46 9.53
CA GLY A 62 -18.84 5.89 8.31
C GLY A 62 -17.99 4.79 7.68
N PRO A 63 -17.56 5.00 6.41
CA PRO A 63 -16.77 4.02 5.65
C PRO A 63 -15.46 3.62 6.34
N LYS A 64 -14.80 4.57 7.03
CA LYS A 64 -13.60 4.28 7.84
C LYS A 64 -13.91 3.23 8.91
N LYS A 65 -14.96 3.46 9.71
CA LYS A 65 -15.32 2.56 10.80
C LYS A 65 -15.82 1.21 10.30
N ILE A 66 -16.60 1.19 9.21
CA ILE A 66 -17.02 -0.05 8.54
C ILE A 66 -15.79 -0.87 8.15
N THR A 67 -14.81 -0.24 7.48
CA THR A 67 -13.59 -0.90 7.04
C THR A 67 -12.77 -1.42 8.22
N GLU A 68 -12.55 -0.60 9.24
CA GLU A 68 -11.82 -1.02 10.46
C GLU A 68 -12.51 -2.18 11.17
N THR A 69 -13.83 -2.13 11.36
CA THR A 69 -14.58 -3.21 12.01
C THR A 69 -14.50 -4.51 11.20
N PHE A 70 -14.67 -4.43 9.88
CA PHE A 70 -14.55 -5.58 8.99
C PHE A 70 -13.15 -6.19 9.05
N ILE A 71 -12.10 -5.40 8.84
CA ILE A 71 -10.72 -5.90 8.82
C ILE A 71 -10.33 -6.48 10.19
N ASN A 72 -10.67 -5.81 11.30
CA ASN A 72 -10.39 -6.36 12.63
C ASN A 72 -11.10 -7.69 12.88
N SER A 73 -12.33 -7.88 12.38
CA SER A 73 -13.04 -9.15 12.51
C SER A 73 -12.39 -10.31 11.74
N LYS A 74 -11.56 -10.01 10.72
CA LYS A 74 -10.87 -10.99 9.88
C LYS A 74 -9.36 -11.04 10.09
N LEU A 75 -8.80 -10.21 10.98
CA LEU A 75 -7.37 -9.98 11.06
C LEU A 75 -6.55 -11.25 11.28
N SER A 76 -6.96 -12.10 12.24
CA SER A 76 -6.26 -13.37 12.49
C SER A 76 -6.23 -14.24 11.23
N TRP A 77 -7.37 -14.38 10.56
CA TRP A 77 -7.47 -15.15 9.32
C TRP A 77 -6.60 -14.57 8.21
N ILE A 78 -6.57 -13.24 8.03
CA ILE A 78 -5.72 -12.57 7.04
C ILE A 78 -4.24 -12.89 7.32
N ILE A 79 -3.79 -12.74 8.57
CA ILE A 79 -2.40 -12.99 8.96
C ILE A 79 -2.04 -14.46 8.75
N ASP A 80 -2.89 -15.39 9.17
CA ASP A 80 -2.64 -16.82 9.03
C ASP A 80 -2.62 -17.24 7.55
N TYR A 81 -3.53 -16.71 6.73
CA TYR A 81 -3.52 -16.96 5.28
C TYR A 81 -2.24 -16.41 4.63
N LEU A 82 -1.81 -15.20 4.98
CA LEU A 82 -0.58 -14.61 4.43
C LEU A 82 0.67 -15.47 4.75
N LYS A 83 0.72 -16.14 5.90
CA LYS A 83 1.83 -17.05 6.23
C LYS A 83 1.86 -18.30 5.35
N THR A 84 0.73 -18.68 4.75
CA THR A 84 0.63 -19.89 3.92
C THR A 84 0.75 -19.63 2.42
N VAL A 85 0.66 -18.37 1.97
CA VAL A 85 0.74 -18.00 0.55
C VAL A 85 2.05 -18.50 -0.07
N GLN A 86 1.94 -19.31 -1.13
CA GLN A 86 3.07 -19.85 -1.88
C GLN A 86 3.32 -19.09 -3.18
N ASP A 87 2.26 -18.60 -3.81
CA ASP A 87 2.34 -17.97 -5.12
C ASP A 87 1.47 -16.71 -5.27
N LYS A 88 1.64 -16.06 -6.42
CA LYS A 88 0.93 -14.82 -6.76
C LYS A 88 -0.58 -15.01 -6.90
N GLN A 89 -1.03 -16.16 -7.39
CA GLN A 89 -2.45 -16.44 -7.61
C GLN A 89 -3.18 -16.57 -6.27
N GLU A 90 -2.59 -17.26 -5.30
CA GLU A 90 -3.11 -17.36 -3.94
C GLU A 90 -3.20 -15.97 -3.27
N TYR A 91 -2.15 -15.15 -3.41
CA TYR A 91 -2.16 -13.78 -2.90
C TYR A 91 -3.29 -12.94 -3.53
N ASP A 92 -3.47 -13.03 -4.85
CA ASP A 92 -4.52 -12.30 -5.56
C ASP A 92 -5.93 -12.76 -5.17
N ASN A 93 -6.13 -14.06 -4.98
CA ASN A 93 -7.39 -14.62 -4.51
C ASN A 93 -7.76 -14.08 -3.11
N LEU A 94 -6.79 -13.99 -2.19
CA LEU A 94 -6.99 -13.38 -0.88
C LEU A 94 -7.40 -11.91 -1.00
N CYS A 95 -6.64 -11.12 -1.79
CA CYS A 95 -6.93 -9.70 -2.00
C CYS A 95 -8.31 -9.48 -2.64
N MET A 96 -8.70 -10.31 -3.60
CA MET A 96 -10.01 -10.24 -4.25
C MET A 96 -11.13 -10.57 -3.25
N THR A 97 -10.97 -11.63 -2.46
CA THR A 97 -11.93 -12.05 -1.44
C THR A 97 -12.19 -10.91 -0.45
N ILE A 98 -11.13 -10.31 0.11
CA ILE A 98 -11.24 -9.17 1.02
C ILE A 98 -11.86 -7.95 0.34
N THR A 99 -11.54 -7.69 -0.93
CA THR A 99 -12.10 -6.56 -1.68
C THR A 99 -13.61 -6.69 -1.85
N GLU A 100 -14.10 -7.86 -2.25
CA GLU A 100 -15.52 -8.05 -2.52
C GLU A 100 -16.35 -8.14 -1.25
N GLU A 101 -15.86 -8.82 -0.21
CA GLU A 101 -16.53 -8.81 1.10
C GLU A 101 -16.58 -7.40 1.72
N LEU A 102 -15.49 -6.64 1.66
CA LEU A 102 -15.47 -5.25 2.12
C LEU A 102 -16.44 -4.38 1.31
N ARG A 103 -16.58 -4.64 0.00
CA ARG A 103 -17.55 -3.94 -0.85
C ARG A 103 -18.97 -4.17 -0.35
N GLU A 104 -19.34 -5.41 0.00
CA GLU A 104 -20.66 -5.72 0.56
C GLU A 104 -20.90 -5.02 1.90
N GLU A 105 -19.89 -4.98 2.79
CA GLU A 105 -19.98 -4.25 4.05
C GLU A 105 -20.19 -2.74 3.83
N LEU A 106 -19.47 -2.16 2.87
CA LEU A 106 -19.60 -0.74 2.55
C LEU A 106 -20.96 -0.40 1.94
N LYS A 107 -21.62 -1.31 1.20
CA LYS A 107 -22.97 -1.08 0.62
C LYS A 107 -24.01 -0.74 1.68
N LYS A 108 -23.80 -1.15 2.94
CA LYS A 108 -24.72 -0.87 4.06
C LYS A 108 -24.93 0.62 4.33
N ASN A 109 -23.93 1.48 4.06
CA ASN A 109 -24.07 2.93 4.26
C ASN A 109 -23.29 3.80 3.26
N VAL A 110 -22.69 3.25 2.21
CA VAL A 110 -22.02 4.03 1.16
C VAL A 110 -22.89 4.08 -0.10
N LYS A 111 -23.03 5.27 -0.69
CA LYS A 111 -23.80 5.48 -1.92
C LYS A 111 -23.29 4.57 -3.04
N HIS A 112 -24.18 3.80 -3.65
CA HIS A 112 -23.85 2.82 -4.69
C HIS A 112 -22.94 3.34 -5.83
N PRO A 113 -23.15 4.55 -6.41
CA PRO A 113 -22.24 5.08 -7.43
C PRO A 113 -20.80 5.23 -6.97
N MET A 114 -20.57 5.40 -5.66
CA MET A 114 -19.23 5.47 -5.11
C MET A 114 -18.55 4.11 -5.13
N LEU A 115 -19.27 3.00 -5.07
CA LEU A 115 -18.70 1.64 -5.05
C LEU A 115 -18.58 1.01 -6.44
N LYS A 116 -19.06 1.68 -7.50
CA LYS A 116 -18.96 1.18 -8.88
C LYS A 116 -17.52 1.00 -9.37
N PRO A 117 -16.58 1.94 -9.13
CA PRO A 117 -15.21 1.74 -9.58
C PRO A 117 -14.54 0.60 -8.81
N TYR A 118 -14.02 -0.40 -9.52
CA TYR A 118 -13.31 -1.54 -8.94
C TYR A 118 -12.21 -1.09 -8.00
N ASN A 119 -11.29 -0.26 -8.50
CA ASN A 119 -10.07 0.15 -7.79
C ASN A 119 -10.35 0.99 -6.54
N LYS A 120 -11.55 1.54 -6.38
CA LYS A 120 -11.86 2.35 -5.20
C LYS A 120 -11.85 1.54 -3.91
N VAL A 121 -12.42 0.33 -3.93
CA VAL A 121 -12.38 -0.58 -2.78
C VAL A 121 -11.04 -1.33 -2.76
N ARG A 122 -10.58 -1.82 -3.92
CA ARG A 122 -9.31 -2.55 -4.04
C ARG A 122 -8.12 -1.77 -3.49
N LYS A 123 -8.03 -0.46 -3.73
CA LYS A 123 -6.98 0.40 -3.17
C LYS A 123 -6.93 0.37 -1.63
N LEU A 124 -8.07 0.25 -0.94
CA LEU A 124 -8.08 0.13 0.53
C LEU A 124 -7.34 -1.14 0.96
N VAL A 125 -7.56 -2.23 0.23
CA VAL A 125 -6.94 -3.54 0.46
C VAL A 125 -5.45 -3.49 0.12
N ASP A 126 -5.10 -2.92 -1.03
CA ASP A 126 -3.70 -2.78 -1.44
C ASP A 126 -2.88 -1.98 -0.41
N LEU A 127 -3.42 -0.84 0.06
CA LEU A 127 -2.78 -0.04 1.12
C LEU A 127 -2.65 -0.81 2.44
N LEU A 128 -3.68 -1.57 2.83
CA LEU A 128 -3.64 -2.38 4.04
C LEU A 128 -2.54 -3.45 3.94
N PHE A 129 -2.55 -4.23 2.86
CA PHE A 129 -1.64 -5.35 2.66
C PHE A 129 -0.20 -4.89 2.52
N GLU A 130 0.00 -3.78 1.83
CA GLU A 130 1.28 -3.10 1.77
C GLU A 130 1.84 -2.86 3.19
N HIS A 131 1.05 -2.30 4.11
CA HIS A 131 1.51 -2.04 5.47
C HIS A 131 1.67 -3.32 6.30
N LEU A 132 0.71 -4.25 6.20
CA LEU A 132 0.76 -5.52 6.94
C LEU A 132 2.00 -6.33 6.56
N VAL A 133 2.20 -6.60 5.27
CA VAL A 133 3.36 -7.39 4.81
C VAL A 133 4.67 -6.69 5.17
N SER A 134 4.73 -5.37 4.97
CA SER A 134 5.97 -4.62 5.18
C SER A 134 6.33 -4.45 6.65
N MET A 135 5.36 -4.34 7.56
CA MET A 135 5.61 -3.83 8.92
C MET A 135 4.94 -4.64 10.05
N ALA A 136 4.07 -5.60 9.75
CA ALA A 136 3.51 -6.45 10.80
C ALA A 136 4.60 -7.36 11.38
N SER A 137 4.78 -7.31 12.69
CA SER A 137 5.71 -8.17 13.42
C SER A 137 5.41 -9.66 13.23
N GLU A 138 4.13 -10.00 13.08
CA GLU A 138 3.60 -11.35 12.88
C GLU A 138 3.99 -11.95 11.52
N LEU A 139 4.44 -11.11 10.57
CA LEU A 139 4.83 -11.50 9.22
C LEU A 139 6.34 -11.37 8.97
N ARG A 140 7.16 -11.08 10.00
CA ARG A 140 8.61 -10.85 9.87
C ARG A 140 9.32 -11.92 9.04
N GLU A 141 9.05 -13.19 9.30
CA GLU A 141 9.71 -14.33 8.64
C GLU A 141 9.20 -14.57 7.21
N TYR A 142 7.99 -14.10 6.89
CA TYR A 142 7.31 -14.30 5.61
C TYR A 142 7.42 -13.10 4.67
N ARG A 143 7.85 -11.94 5.20
CA ARG A 143 7.91 -10.67 4.47
C ARG A 143 8.63 -10.78 3.13
N LYS A 144 9.80 -11.40 3.11
CA LYS A 144 10.61 -11.51 1.88
C LYS A 144 9.94 -12.32 0.78
N SER A 145 9.16 -13.35 1.10
CA SER A 145 8.41 -14.12 0.11
C SER A 145 7.11 -13.44 -0.31
N LEU A 146 6.54 -12.59 0.54
CA LEU A 146 5.29 -11.87 0.27
C LEU A 146 5.46 -10.55 -0.49
N VAL A 147 6.55 -9.80 -0.24
CA VAL A 147 6.83 -8.51 -0.91
C VAL A 147 6.79 -8.58 -2.45
N PRO A 148 7.31 -9.63 -3.12
CA PRO A 148 7.19 -9.77 -4.57
C PRO A 148 5.74 -9.79 -5.09
N TYR A 149 4.78 -10.16 -4.24
CA TYR A 149 3.37 -10.29 -4.61
C TYR A 149 2.54 -9.02 -4.35
N LEU A 150 3.06 -8.07 -3.57
CA LEU A 150 2.38 -6.82 -3.26
C LEU A 150 2.00 -6.04 -4.52
N ALA A 151 0.73 -5.67 -4.60
CA ALA A 151 0.21 -4.80 -5.65
C ALA A 151 0.53 -3.34 -5.33
N VAL A 152 0.85 -2.54 -6.36
CA VAL A 152 1.07 -1.09 -6.18
C VAL A 152 -0.29 -0.41 -5.99
N PRO A 153 -0.54 0.33 -4.89
CA PRO A 153 -1.80 1.05 -4.72
C PRO A 153 -2.03 2.08 -5.84
N LEU A 154 -2.95 1.80 -6.76
CA LEU A 154 -3.15 2.63 -7.96
C LEU A 154 -3.92 3.91 -7.62
N ASP A 155 -3.18 5.00 -7.44
CA ASP A 155 -3.74 6.32 -7.21
C ASP A 155 -3.35 7.34 -8.29
N SER A 156 -3.83 8.58 -8.17
CA SER A 156 -3.57 9.59 -9.18
C SER A 156 -2.11 9.98 -9.33
N HIS A 157 -1.25 9.81 -8.32
CA HIS A 157 0.18 10.08 -8.45
C HIS A 157 0.86 8.96 -9.22
N ILE A 158 0.58 7.70 -8.86
CA ILE A 158 1.12 6.52 -9.57
C ILE A 158 0.69 6.55 -11.03
N LEU A 159 -0.60 6.69 -11.31
CA LEU A 159 -1.14 6.71 -12.68
C LEU A 159 -0.64 7.88 -13.54
N LYS A 160 -0.22 8.98 -12.90
CA LYS A 160 0.34 10.14 -13.61
C LYS A 160 1.86 10.09 -13.75
N SER A 161 2.54 9.18 -13.05
CA SER A 161 4.00 9.11 -13.05
C SER A 161 4.58 8.87 -14.43
N ASP A 162 5.32 9.85 -14.95
CA ASP A 162 6.04 9.74 -16.23
C ASP A 162 7.31 8.88 -16.10
N VAL A 163 7.73 8.58 -14.87
CA VAL A 163 8.79 7.60 -14.57
C VAL A 163 8.32 6.17 -14.84
N ILE A 164 7.04 5.91 -14.58
CA ILE A 164 6.43 4.58 -14.78
C ILE A 164 5.90 4.47 -16.21
N PHE A 165 5.00 5.39 -16.58
CA PHE A 165 4.19 5.28 -17.78
C PHE A 165 4.56 6.37 -18.79
N LYS A 166 5.16 5.98 -19.91
CA LYS A 166 5.32 6.88 -21.06
C LYS A 166 3.95 7.22 -21.68
N PRO A 167 3.79 8.37 -22.35
CA PRO A 167 2.49 8.80 -22.89
C PRO A 167 1.77 7.77 -23.76
N ASP A 168 2.47 7.11 -24.68
CA ASP A 168 1.87 6.13 -25.59
C ASP A 168 1.34 4.90 -24.84
N LEU A 169 2.09 4.47 -23.83
CA LEU A 169 1.74 3.34 -22.98
C LEU A 169 0.55 3.64 -22.05
N LYS A 170 0.42 4.89 -21.56
CA LYS A 170 -0.78 5.30 -20.80
C LYS A 170 -2.04 5.03 -21.63
N SER A 171 -1.98 5.32 -22.93
CA SER A 171 -3.11 5.12 -23.83
C SER A 171 -3.43 3.64 -24.05
N SER A 172 -2.41 2.78 -24.23
CA SER A 172 -2.63 1.34 -24.42
C SER A 172 -3.18 0.63 -23.18
N LEU A 173 -2.92 1.15 -21.98
CA LEU A 173 -3.48 0.64 -20.70
C LEU A 173 -4.83 1.29 -20.33
N GLY A 174 -5.40 2.12 -21.22
CA GLY A 174 -6.65 2.84 -20.95
C GLY A 174 -6.53 3.90 -19.83
N ILE A 175 -5.31 4.30 -19.46
CA ILE A 175 -5.05 5.31 -18.43
C ILE A 175 -5.25 6.70 -19.04
N LYS A 176 -6.34 7.36 -18.66
CA LYS A 176 -6.62 8.74 -19.09
C LYS A 176 -5.58 9.72 -18.52
N ARG A 177 -5.29 10.81 -19.24
CA ARG A 177 -4.30 11.85 -18.83
C ARG A 177 -4.54 12.42 -17.42
N ARG A 178 -5.79 12.50 -16.97
CA ARG A 178 -6.18 12.97 -15.63
C ARG A 178 -6.72 11.85 -14.75
N ALA A 179 -6.33 10.60 -15.02
CA ALA A 179 -6.81 9.44 -14.30
C ALA A 179 -6.57 9.57 -12.79
N THR A 180 -7.54 9.06 -12.08
CA THR A 180 -7.60 8.93 -10.63
C THR A 180 -8.05 7.51 -10.33
N TYR A 181 -7.95 7.08 -9.07
CA TYR A 181 -8.30 5.71 -8.67
C TYR A 181 -9.77 5.33 -9.03
N LYS A 182 -10.68 6.31 -9.15
CA LYS A 182 -12.09 6.07 -9.54
C LYS A 182 -12.29 5.80 -11.04
N ASP A 183 -11.27 5.98 -11.86
CA ASP A 183 -11.36 5.81 -13.31
C ASP A 183 -11.05 4.37 -13.76
N ILE A 184 -10.56 3.52 -12.84
CA ILE A 184 -10.37 2.09 -13.05
C ILE A 184 -11.61 1.37 -12.50
N SER A 185 -12.58 1.15 -13.38
CA SER A 185 -13.85 0.49 -13.04
C SER A 185 -13.85 -1.01 -13.27
N ASP A 186 -12.90 -1.51 -14.04
CA ASP A 186 -12.84 -2.89 -14.50
C ASP A 186 -11.67 -3.63 -13.82
N PRO A 187 -11.89 -4.81 -13.22
CA PRO A 187 -10.81 -5.65 -12.71
C PRO A 187 -9.78 -6.04 -13.78
N GLU A 188 -10.18 -6.22 -15.04
CA GLU A 188 -9.23 -6.57 -16.12
C GLU A 188 -8.24 -5.44 -16.35
N GLN A 189 -8.73 -4.20 -16.50
CA GLN A 189 -7.87 -3.03 -16.59
C GLN A 189 -6.95 -2.86 -15.37
N TYR A 190 -7.45 -3.12 -14.16
CA TYR A 190 -6.60 -3.09 -12.96
C TYR A 190 -5.45 -4.10 -13.06
N ASN A 191 -5.75 -5.33 -13.48
CA ASN A 191 -4.77 -6.39 -13.62
C ASN A 191 -3.74 -6.07 -14.70
N ASP A 192 -4.16 -5.56 -15.87
CA ASP A 192 -3.26 -5.13 -16.94
C ASP A 192 -2.24 -4.09 -16.46
N ILE A 193 -2.68 -3.13 -15.66
CA ILE A 193 -1.78 -2.11 -15.09
C ILE A 193 -0.79 -2.76 -14.10
N GLN A 194 -1.25 -3.67 -13.25
CA GLN A 194 -0.38 -4.39 -12.31
C GLN A 194 0.62 -5.31 -13.03
N ASP A 195 0.21 -5.97 -14.11
CA ASP A 195 1.08 -6.79 -14.96
C ASP A 195 2.15 -5.97 -15.64
N PHE A 196 1.77 -4.81 -16.18
CA PHE A 196 2.74 -3.87 -16.73
C PHE A 196 3.78 -3.45 -15.67
N LEU A 197 3.35 -3.11 -14.46
CA LEU A 197 4.25 -2.75 -13.36
C LEU A 197 5.19 -3.91 -12.99
N ARG A 198 4.69 -5.15 -13.00
CA ARG A 198 5.50 -6.36 -12.80
C ARG A 198 6.57 -6.53 -13.87
N GLN A 199 6.19 -6.45 -15.13
CA GLN A 199 7.12 -6.59 -16.26
C GLN A 199 8.21 -5.52 -16.20
N LYS A 200 7.81 -4.26 -15.94
CA LYS A 200 8.75 -3.15 -15.77
C LYS A 200 9.71 -3.36 -14.61
N ALA A 201 9.23 -3.87 -13.48
CA ALA A 201 10.06 -4.23 -12.34
C ALA A 201 11.11 -5.30 -12.72
N MET A 202 10.69 -6.35 -13.44
CA MET A 202 11.60 -7.40 -13.92
C MET A 202 12.68 -6.86 -14.88
N GLU A 203 12.33 -5.94 -15.79
CA GLU A 203 13.29 -5.27 -16.68
C GLU A 203 14.33 -4.47 -15.90
N ILE A 204 13.89 -3.73 -14.88
CA ILE A 204 14.78 -2.99 -13.97
C ILE A 204 15.68 -3.98 -13.23
N SER A 205 15.13 -5.08 -12.69
CA SER A 205 15.93 -6.08 -11.99
C SER A 205 17.08 -6.62 -12.85
N LYS A 206 16.78 -6.94 -14.13
CA LYS A 206 17.80 -7.38 -15.10
C LYS A 206 18.84 -6.30 -15.38
N THR A 207 18.42 -5.04 -15.50
CA THR A 207 19.31 -3.91 -15.80
C THR A 207 20.31 -3.66 -14.68
N TYR A 208 19.88 -3.77 -13.42
CA TYR A 208 20.71 -3.49 -12.25
C TYR A 208 21.30 -4.76 -11.59
N ASN A 209 20.98 -5.95 -12.11
CA ASN A 209 21.36 -7.25 -11.54
C ASN A 209 21.02 -7.39 -10.04
N GLN A 210 19.83 -6.91 -9.66
CA GLN A 210 19.34 -6.87 -8.28
C GLN A 210 17.82 -6.97 -8.29
N ASP A 211 17.21 -7.62 -7.29
CA ASP A 211 15.75 -7.75 -7.24
C ASP A 211 15.06 -6.39 -7.01
N PHE A 212 14.30 -5.96 -8.01
CA PHE A 212 13.40 -4.83 -7.96
C PHE A 212 11.95 -5.34 -7.93
N TYR A 213 11.21 -5.01 -6.86
CA TYR A 213 9.82 -5.44 -6.71
C TYR A 213 8.83 -4.35 -7.15
N PRO A 214 7.67 -4.71 -7.70
CA PRO A 214 6.70 -3.73 -8.22
C PRO A 214 6.30 -2.69 -7.17
N ILE A 215 6.13 -3.12 -5.92
CA ILE A 215 5.76 -2.24 -4.81
C ILE A 215 6.73 -1.08 -4.59
N TYR A 216 8.00 -1.18 -5.03
CA TYR A 216 8.95 -0.07 -4.92
C TYR A 216 8.51 1.17 -5.69
N PHE A 217 7.68 1.04 -6.73
CA PHE A 217 7.09 2.18 -7.42
C PHE A 217 6.16 3.02 -6.54
N ASP A 218 5.60 2.46 -5.46
CA ASP A 218 4.79 3.20 -4.49
C ASP A 218 5.59 4.36 -3.86
N LEU A 219 6.92 4.21 -3.74
CA LEU A 219 7.81 5.26 -3.22
C LEU A 219 7.92 6.49 -4.12
N LEU A 220 7.46 6.44 -5.37
CA LEU A 220 7.37 7.63 -6.23
C LEU A 220 6.30 8.61 -5.73
N TRP A 221 5.31 8.12 -4.99
CA TRP A 221 4.33 8.99 -4.36
C TRP A 221 5.02 9.90 -3.33
N ASN A 222 4.83 11.21 -3.49
CA ASN A 222 5.47 12.26 -2.68
C ASN A 222 7.00 12.16 -2.59
N ASN A 223 7.66 11.52 -3.56
CA ASN A 223 9.11 11.29 -3.57
C ASN A 223 9.60 10.61 -2.27
N ARG A 224 8.84 9.64 -1.77
CA ARG A 224 9.17 8.82 -0.59
C ARG A 224 10.49 8.06 -0.69
N TYR A 225 11.05 7.93 -1.89
CA TYR A 225 12.40 7.40 -2.11
C TYR A 225 13.53 8.38 -1.72
N GLU A 226 13.23 9.66 -1.50
CA GLU A 226 14.19 10.71 -1.12
C GLU A 226 13.88 11.39 0.22
N LYS A 227 12.63 11.29 0.69
CA LYS A 227 12.14 12.02 1.86
C LYS A 227 11.31 11.11 2.75
N ASP A 228 11.38 11.37 4.05
CA ASP A 228 10.44 10.78 5.01
C ASP A 228 9.07 11.46 4.87
N GLY A 229 7.99 10.70 4.68
CA GLY A 229 6.67 11.32 4.68
C GLY A 229 5.49 10.63 3.98
N GLY A 230 4.30 10.92 4.53
CA GLY A 230 2.96 10.68 3.97
C GLY A 230 2.29 9.30 4.23
N ASN A 231 3.03 8.33 4.78
CA ASN A 231 2.67 6.98 5.29
C ASN A 231 3.28 5.82 4.47
N LEU A 232 3.01 4.55 4.82
CA LEU A 232 4.00 3.50 5.12
C LEU A 232 4.75 3.81 6.43
N PHE A 233 3.98 4.30 7.40
CA PHE A 233 4.33 4.96 8.68
C PHE A 233 5.46 6.00 8.67
N LYS A 234 5.54 6.68 7.51
CA LYS A 234 6.49 7.72 7.08
C LYS A 234 7.89 7.20 6.85
N THR A 235 7.90 6.09 6.10
CA THR A 235 9.05 5.56 5.37
C THR A 235 10.31 5.29 6.18
N ASN A 236 10.10 5.27 7.49
CA ASN A 236 10.27 4.16 8.42
C ASN A 236 11.32 4.43 9.52
N PRO A 237 11.11 5.40 10.45
CA PRO A 237 12.01 5.58 11.58
C PRO A 237 11.37 5.40 12.98
N TYR A 238 12.16 4.84 13.92
CA TYR A 238 12.84 5.66 14.93
C TYR A 238 14.32 5.24 15.12
N SER A 239 15.25 6.20 15.16
CA SER A 239 16.57 5.96 15.77
C SER A 239 16.64 6.71 17.10
N LYS A 240 16.62 6.01 18.23
CA LYS A 240 17.15 6.60 19.46
C LYS A 240 18.62 6.86 19.18
N ILE A 241 19.00 8.14 19.13
CA ILE A 241 20.37 8.66 19.19
C ILE A 241 21.33 7.57 19.68
N LYS A 242 22.18 7.08 18.77
CA LYS A 242 23.44 6.45 19.13
C LYS A 242 24.11 7.35 20.18
N CYS A 243 24.39 6.79 21.37
CA CYS A 243 25.27 7.35 22.39
C CYS A 243 24.83 8.69 23.02
N LYS A 244 24.18 8.59 24.19
CA LYS A 244 24.33 9.57 25.28
C LYS A 244 25.61 9.33 26.11
N GLU A 245 26.57 8.58 25.61
CA GLU A 245 27.83 8.23 26.29
C GLU A 245 28.99 8.30 25.31
N ASN A 246 29.56 9.51 25.17
CA ASN A 246 30.97 9.76 24.86
C ASN A 246 31.29 11.24 25.16
N ARG A 247 30.83 11.69 26.34
CA ARG A 247 31.33 12.90 27.02
C ARG A 247 31.54 12.57 28.48
N CYS A 248 32.58 11.78 28.74
CA CYS A 248 33.34 11.78 29.99
C CYS A 248 34.80 11.52 29.61
N HIS A 249 35.49 12.58 29.20
CA HIS A 249 36.90 12.77 29.51
C HIS A 249 36.96 13.95 30.48
#